data_AF-A0AAX3M694-F1
#
_entry.id   AF-A0AAX3M694-F1
#
_cell.length_a   1.000
_cell.length_b   1.000
_cell.length_c   1.000
_cell.angle_alpha   90.00
_cell.angle_beta   90.00
_cell.angle_gamma   90.00
#
_symmetry.space_group_name_H-M   'P 1'
#
loop_
_entity.id
_entity.type
_entity.pdbx_description
1 polymer ?
#
loop_
_entity_poly.entity_id
_entity_poly.type
_entity_poly.pdbx_seq_one_letter_code
_entity_poly.pdbx_strand_id
1 'polypeptide(L)'
;MALVEVIKYDGTPDVYAWKHPNEELGTWTQLIVNESQEAILYKGGKAFDTFGPGRHTLSTLNIPLLNNIVNIPFGGHSPFAAEIWYVNRISNLDMKWGTTAPIQLQDPKYKIIIPVRAFGQMGIRIEDSRKFLVKLVGTLSQFDQADISRYFRGLLLMNINESISSYLVHKQISILEINAYISEISNHVKEKMMPVFAEFGIEIVNLYMDSVNTPDDDPSVKRLQEALARKAEMDIVGYTYQQERSFDTLEGAAKNEGSTQAGVMGAGLGMGMGFGLGGAFGQGMAGLGRVMDITGGSGNVQFNSSTSSNSAATQTCDKCSQPLTPGSKFCAHCGDKYHSCEHCGADNPENATECKSCGKAFAKPCRSCGTALKAGVKFCPECGASAVMTCSSCGHAVQPGQKFCPECGQRVTPEGEQ
;
A
#
# COMPACT_ATOMS: atom_id res chain seq x y z
N MET A 1 32.67 -24.81 50.95
CA MET A 1 31.72 -25.29 49.93
C MET A 1 30.40 -25.55 50.63
N ALA A 2 29.28 -25.01 50.12
CA ALA A 2 27.99 -25.18 50.77
C ALA A 2 27.59 -26.67 50.76
N LEU A 3 27.13 -27.20 51.90
CA LEU A 3 26.69 -28.59 52.06
C LEU A 3 25.42 -28.90 51.23
N VAL A 4 24.71 -27.86 50.79
CA VAL A 4 23.45 -27.94 50.06
C VAL A 4 23.42 -26.81 49.03
N GLU A 5 23.40 -27.16 47.75
CA GLU A 5 23.20 -26.23 46.65
C GLU A 5 21.69 -26.01 46.43
N VAL A 6 21.27 -24.78 46.20
CA VAL A 6 19.86 -24.45 45.92
C VAL A 6 19.76 -23.99 44.47
N ILE A 7 18.98 -24.73 43.67
CA ILE A 7 18.67 -24.43 42.29
C ILE A 7 17.25 -23.90 42.22
N LYS A 8 17.10 -22.74 41.58
CA LYS A 8 15.80 -22.09 41.33
C LYS A 8 15.82 -21.45 39.94
N TYR A 9 14.64 -21.19 39.42
CA TYR A 9 14.49 -20.39 38.21
C TYR A 9 15.00 -18.96 38.42
N ASP A 10 15.76 -18.44 37.46
CA ASP A 10 16.30 -17.07 37.45
C ASP A 10 16.12 -16.37 36.07
N GLY A 11 15.26 -16.94 35.20
CA GLY A 11 14.97 -16.39 33.88
C GLY A 11 13.91 -15.28 33.92
N THR A 12 13.70 -14.61 32.79
CA THR A 12 12.67 -13.56 32.64
C THR A 12 11.26 -14.16 32.42
N PRO A 13 10.17 -13.40 32.61
CA PRO A 13 8.80 -13.94 32.51
C PRO A 13 8.36 -14.38 31.10
N ASP A 14 9.01 -13.87 30.05
CA ASP A 14 8.74 -14.11 28.63
C ASP A 14 9.38 -15.40 28.08
N VAL A 15 10.17 -16.08 28.91
CA VAL A 15 10.84 -17.34 28.61
C VAL A 15 9.90 -18.50 28.87
N TYR A 16 9.77 -19.43 27.92
CA TYR A 16 8.97 -20.64 28.11
C TYR A 16 9.81 -21.82 28.62
N ALA A 17 11.06 -21.92 28.17
CA ALA A 17 12.00 -22.91 28.68
C ALA A 17 13.37 -22.31 28.95
N TRP A 18 13.97 -22.69 30.06
CA TRP A 18 15.29 -22.22 30.49
C TRP A 18 16.12 -23.36 31.07
N LYS A 19 17.32 -23.56 30.54
CA LYS A 19 18.31 -24.49 31.07
C LYS A 19 19.13 -23.82 32.17
N HIS A 20 19.16 -24.44 33.34
CA HIS A 20 20.03 -23.99 34.41
C HIS A 20 21.51 -24.11 34.00
N PRO A 21 22.36 -23.09 34.26
CA PRO A 21 23.73 -23.05 33.75
C PRO A 21 24.67 -24.07 34.40
N ASN A 22 24.44 -24.46 35.66
CA ASN A 22 25.22 -25.52 36.31
C ASN A 22 24.66 -26.90 35.95
N GLU A 23 25.53 -27.77 35.44
CA GLU A 23 25.25 -29.18 35.09
C GLU A 23 25.83 -30.17 36.10
N GLU A 24 26.67 -29.71 37.04
CA GLU A 24 27.27 -30.55 38.08
C GLU A 24 26.39 -30.54 39.32
N LEU A 25 25.48 -31.51 39.42
CA LEU A 25 24.51 -31.58 40.52
C LEU A 25 25.00 -32.47 41.66
N GLY A 26 25.04 -31.91 42.87
CA GLY A 26 25.32 -32.62 44.12
C GLY A 26 24.19 -33.56 44.56
N THR A 27 24.52 -34.58 45.35
CA THR A 27 23.57 -35.60 45.86
C THR A 27 22.52 -35.08 46.86
N TRP A 28 22.55 -33.78 47.17
CA TRP A 28 21.63 -33.11 48.09
C TRP A 28 21.12 -31.76 47.57
N THR A 29 21.27 -31.52 46.27
CA THR A 29 20.81 -30.28 45.64
C THR A 29 19.31 -30.11 45.86
N GLN A 30 18.93 -28.91 46.29
CA GLN A 30 17.55 -28.51 46.54
C GLN A 30 17.02 -27.80 45.31
N LEU A 31 16.05 -28.41 44.66
CA LEU A 31 15.37 -27.85 43.50
C LEU A 31 14.10 -27.13 43.98
N ILE A 32 14.01 -25.83 43.71
CA ILE A 32 12.82 -25.03 43.99
C ILE A 32 12.09 -24.78 42.66
N VAL A 33 10.81 -25.12 42.62
CA VAL A 33 9.93 -24.97 41.46
C VAL A 33 8.74 -24.09 41.85
N ASN A 34 8.48 -23.03 41.09
CA ASN A 34 7.36 -22.14 41.34
C ASN A 34 6.02 -22.81 40.96
N GLU A 35 4.90 -22.24 41.44
CA GLU A 35 3.55 -22.80 41.23
C GLU A 35 3.14 -22.94 39.75
N SER A 36 3.59 -22.00 38.92
CA SER A 36 3.31 -21.98 37.48
C SER A 36 4.43 -22.61 36.63
N GLN A 37 5.27 -23.44 37.25
CA GLN A 37 6.44 -24.03 36.62
C GLN A 37 6.48 -25.54 36.77
N GLU A 38 7.19 -26.16 35.85
CA GLU A 38 7.71 -27.52 35.99
C GLU A 38 9.23 -27.49 35.79
N ALA A 39 9.93 -28.37 36.49
CA ALA A 39 11.34 -28.62 36.24
C ALA A 39 11.54 -30.04 35.70
N ILE A 40 12.36 -30.19 34.67
CA ILE A 40 12.64 -31.48 34.03
C ILE A 40 14.13 -31.77 34.15
N LEU A 41 14.46 -32.93 34.70
CA LEU A 41 15.84 -33.42 34.79
C LEU A 41 16.20 -34.16 33.50
N TYR A 42 17.27 -33.73 32.84
CA TYR A 42 17.88 -34.44 31.72
C TYR A 42 19.18 -35.11 32.16
N LYS A 43 19.40 -36.32 31.66
CA LYS A 43 20.67 -37.03 31.84
C LYS A 43 21.00 -37.79 30.57
N GLY A 44 22.24 -37.69 30.10
CA GLY A 44 22.68 -38.39 28.89
C GLY A 44 21.78 -38.13 27.66
N GLY A 45 21.28 -36.90 27.52
CA GLY A 45 20.40 -36.49 26.42
C GLY A 45 18.96 -37.00 26.50
N LYS A 46 18.53 -37.61 27.61
CA LYS A 46 17.14 -38.07 27.80
C LYS A 46 16.48 -37.31 28.95
N ALA A 47 15.21 -36.95 28.77
CA ALA A 47 14.37 -36.44 29.84
C ALA A 47 14.03 -37.59 30.82
N PHE A 48 14.32 -37.44 32.10
CA PHE A 48 14.04 -38.42 33.16
C PHE A 48 12.78 -38.04 33.92
N ASP A 49 12.92 -37.29 35.01
CA ASP A 49 11.83 -36.95 35.92
C ASP A 49 11.33 -35.52 35.68
N THR A 50 10.06 -35.31 36.00
CA THR A 50 9.39 -34.01 35.97
C THR A 50 8.95 -33.66 37.39
N PHE A 51 9.39 -32.51 37.88
CA PHE A 51 9.10 -31.99 39.22
C PHE A 51 8.08 -30.86 39.10
N GLY A 52 6.96 -31.00 39.79
CA GLY A 52 5.95 -29.95 39.90
C GLY A 52 6.31 -28.90 40.97
N PRO A 53 5.37 -28.01 41.31
CA PRO A 53 5.60 -26.94 42.29
C PRO A 53 6.10 -27.42 43.65
N GLY A 54 6.95 -26.61 44.27
CA GLY A 54 7.46 -26.82 45.62
C GLY A 54 8.96 -27.08 45.68
N ARG A 55 9.41 -27.58 46.83
CA ARG A 55 10.82 -27.85 47.12
C ARG A 55 11.09 -29.34 47.03
N HIS A 56 12.05 -29.72 46.19
CA HIS A 56 12.44 -31.10 45.93
C HIS A 56 13.90 -31.30 46.30
N THR A 57 14.22 -32.45 46.89
CA THR A 57 15.62 -32.85 47.13
C THR A 57 16.04 -33.83 46.06
N LEU A 58 17.01 -33.45 45.24
CA LEU A 58 17.60 -34.34 44.24
C LEU A 58 18.51 -35.32 44.96
N SER A 59 18.04 -36.57 45.10
CA SER A 59 18.83 -37.68 45.63
C SER A 59 18.69 -38.89 44.72
N THR A 60 19.76 -39.66 44.59
CA THR A 60 19.82 -40.89 43.78
C THR A 60 18.79 -41.94 44.19
N LEU A 61 18.29 -41.89 45.43
CA LEU A 61 17.30 -42.82 46.00
C LEU A 61 15.85 -42.45 45.66
N ASN A 62 15.57 -41.18 45.32
CA ASN A 62 14.21 -40.67 45.09
C ASN A 62 13.86 -40.44 43.60
N ILE A 63 14.74 -40.82 42.68
CA ILE A 63 14.49 -40.75 41.23
C ILE A 63 14.20 -42.18 40.73
N PRO A 64 12.92 -42.56 40.52
CA PRO A 64 12.53 -43.95 40.26
C PRO A 64 13.23 -44.59 39.04
N LEU A 65 13.57 -43.78 38.04
CA LEU A 65 14.24 -44.22 36.81
C LEU A 65 15.77 -44.27 36.88
N LEU A 66 16.40 -43.76 37.94
CA LEU A 66 17.87 -43.79 38.13
C LEU A 66 18.35 -44.93 39.03
N ASN A 67 17.45 -45.65 39.71
CA ASN A 67 17.79 -46.76 40.61
C ASN A 67 18.64 -47.86 39.96
N ASN A 68 18.58 -48.03 38.63
CA ASN A 68 19.34 -49.07 37.92
C ASN A 68 20.82 -48.70 37.63
N ILE A 69 21.28 -47.49 37.94
CA ILE A 69 22.64 -47.00 37.58
C ILE A 69 23.52 -46.75 38.84
N VAL A 70 23.00 -46.95 40.05
CA VAL A 70 23.59 -46.42 41.31
C VAL A 70 24.77 -47.26 41.88
N ASN A 71 25.11 -48.43 41.33
CA ASN A 71 26.16 -49.29 41.88
C ASN A 71 27.58 -49.01 41.34
N ILE A 72 28.08 -47.77 41.41
CA ILE A 72 29.51 -47.51 41.22
C ILE A 72 30.07 -46.63 42.35
N PRO A 73 31.09 -47.10 43.10
CA PRO A 73 31.57 -46.42 44.30
C PRO A 73 32.53 -45.29 43.92
N PHE A 74 32.03 -44.06 43.81
CA PHE A 74 32.86 -42.88 43.51
C PHE A 74 32.93 -41.92 44.71
N GLY A 75 33.84 -42.21 45.65
CA GLY A 75 34.68 -41.23 46.35
C GLY A 75 34.08 -39.97 47.02
N GLY A 76 32.77 -39.87 47.28
CA GLY A 76 32.18 -38.71 47.97
C GLY A 76 31.96 -37.45 47.13
N HIS A 77 32.20 -37.52 45.81
CA HIS A 77 31.77 -36.51 44.84
C HIS A 77 30.75 -37.15 43.89
N SER A 78 29.58 -36.53 43.80
CA SER A 78 28.46 -36.88 42.93
C SER A 78 28.88 -36.68 41.46
N PRO A 79 29.25 -37.71 40.66
CA PRO A 79 29.71 -37.51 39.29
C PRO A 79 28.51 -37.49 38.33
N PHE A 80 27.47 -36.74 38.66
CA PHE A 80 26.23 -36.72 37.90
C PHE A 80 26.14 -35.41 37.12
N ALA A 81 26.75 -35.39 35.94
CA ALA A 81 26.44 -34.40 34.92
C ALA A 81 24.97 -34.58 34.51
N ALA A 82 24.13 -33.64 34.91
CA ALA A 82 22.70 -33.64 34.65
C ALA A 82 22.20 -32.22 34.47
N GLU A 83 21.22 -32.04 33.59
CA GLU A 83 20.71 -30.71 33.27
C GLU A 83 19.34 -30.53 33.91
N ILE A 84 19.07 -29.35 34.44
CA ILE A 84 17.74 -28.95 34.90
C ILE A 84 17.16 -27.96 33.93
N TRP A 85 15.98 -28.29 33.41
CA TRP A 85 15.18 -27.44 32.55
C TRP A 85 13.95 -26.95 33.28
N TYR A 86 13.82 -25.64 33.42
CA TYR A 86 12.59 -25.02 33.89
C TYR A 86 11.68 -24.71 32.72
N VAL A 87 10.40 -25.07 32.84
CA VAL A 87 9.35 -24.77 31.86
C VAL A 87 8.27 -23.94 32.53
N ASN A 88 8.03 -22.74 31.99
CA ASN A 88 6.95 -21.86 32.42
C ASN A 88 5.64 -22.30 31.77
N ARG A 89 4.65 -22.64 32.60
CA ARG A 89 3.30 -23.07 32.19
C ARG A 89 2.26 -21.95 32.31
N ILE A 90 2.71 -20.69 32.44
CA ILE A 90 1.83 -19.52 32.46
C ILE A 90 1.16 -19.37 31.10
N SER A 91 -0.12 -19.02 31.09
CA SER A 91 -0.81 -18.60 29.87
C SER A 91 -0.34 -17.20 29.48
N ASN A 92 0.42 -17.09 28.40
CA ASN A 92 0.73 -15.80 27.78
C ASN A 92 -0.38 -15.53 26.75
N LEU A 93 -1.14 -14.45 26.94
CA LEU A 93 -2.34 -14.17 26.14
C LEU A 93 -2.13 -13.11 25.05
N ASP A 94 -0.97 -12.45 25.02
CA ASP A 94 -0.73 -11.22 24.24
C ASP A 94 0.33 -11.38 23.14
N MET A 95 0.54 -12.60 22.65
CA MET A 95 1.46 -12.84 21.54
C MET A 95 0.88 -12.31 20.23
N LYS A 96 1.26 -11.07 19.89
CA LYS A 96 0.88 -10.39 18.65
C LYS A 96 1.44 -11.10 17.43
N TRP A 97 0.64 -11.14 16.37
CA TRP A 97 1.04 -11.64 15.06
C TRP A 97 0.51 -10.73 13.95
N GLY A 98 1.15 -10.78 12.78
CA GLY A 98 0.73 -9.99 11.64
C GLY A 98 1.44 -10.37 10.34
N THR A 99 0.77 -10.12 9.23
CA THR A 99 1.31 -10.28 7.88
C THR A 99 2.50 -9.34 7.67
N THR A 100 3.67 -9.87 7.26
CA THR A 100 4.86 -9.05 6.97
C THR A 100 4.73 -8.31 5.64
N ALA A 101 4.09 -8.95 4.66
CA ALA A 101 3.82 -8.40 3.35
C ALA A 101 2.30 -8.45 3.09
N PRO A 102 1.75 -7.49 2.34
CA PRO A 102 0.36 -7.56 1.91
C PRO A 102 0.10 -8.81 1.06
N ILE A 103 -1.07 -9.42 1.28
CA ILE A 103 -1.58 -10.56 0.54
C ILE A 103 -2.43 -10.02 -0.60
N GLN A 104 -2.11 -10.40 -1.84
CA GLN A 104 -2.87 -9.97 -3.00
C GLN A 104 -4.13 -10.83 -3.13
N LEU A 105 -5.30 -10.24 -2.86
CA LEU A 105 -6.59 -10.93 -2.92
C LEU A 105 -7.49 -10.28 -3.96
N GLN A 106 -8.17 -11.09 -4.76
CA GLN A 106 -9.19 -10.56 -5.67
C GLN A 106 -10.52 -10.41 -4.91
N ASP A 107 -11.03 -9.19 -4.84
CA ASP A 107 -12.35 -8.93 -4.30
C ASP A 107 -13.43 -9.55 -5.22
N PRO A 108 -14.31 -10.42 -4.70
CA PRO A 108 -15.28 -11.14 -5.53
C PRO A 108 -16.40 -10.23 -6.06
N LYS A 109 -16.71 -9.12 -5.39
CA LYS A 109 -17.79 -8.19 -5.74
C LYS A 109 -17.33 -7.22 -6.82
N TYR A 110 -16.13 -6.68 -6.67
CA TYR A 110 -15.58 -5.66 -7.58
C TYR A 110 -14.62 -6.23 -8.63
N LYS A 111 -14.19 -7.49 -8.48
CA LYS A 111 -13.25 -8.20 -9.37
C LYS A 111 -11.87 -7.54 -9.48
N ILE A 112 -11.52 -6.66 -8.56
CA ILE A 112 -10.21 -6.00 -8.50
C ILE A 112 -9.29 -6.74 -7.52
N ILE A 113 -7.98 -6.65 -7.75
CA ILE A 113 -6.96 -7.17 -6.84
C ILE A 113 -6.66 -6.09 -5.80
N ILE A 114 -6.69 -6.46 -4.53
CA ILE A 114 -6.47 -5.56 -3.41
C ILE A 114 -5.41 -6.18 -2.49
N PRO A 115 -4.38 -5.42 -2.09
CA PRO A 115 -3.44 -5.84 -1.07
C PRO A 115 -4.10 -5.82 0.31
N VAL A 116 -4.13 -6.96 0.98
CA VAL A 116 -4.74 -7.16 2.29
C VAL A 116 -3.68 -7.48 3.34
N ARG A 117 -3.77 -6.85 4.50
CA ARG A 117 -2.97 -7.18 5.69
C ARG A 117 -3.90 -7.64 6.80
N ALA A 118 -3.41 -8.58 7.60
CA ALA A 118 -4.12 -9.11 8.74
C ALA A 118 -3.22 -9.05 9.97
N PHE A 119 -3.80 -8.61 11.08
CA PHE A 119 -3.15 -8.49 12.37
C PHE A 119 -4.04 -9.08 13.45
N GLY A 120 -3.41 -9.61 14.49
CA GLY A 120 -4.13 -10.14 15.62
C GLY A 120 -3.20 -10.52 16.76
N GLN A 121 -3.76 -11.30 17.67
CA GLN A 121 -3.08 -11.81 18.84
C GLN A 121 -3.46 -13.27 19.07
N MET A 122 -2.54 -14.01 19.66
CA MET A 122 -2.72 -15.39 20.05
C MET A 122 -2.22 -15.54 21.47
N GLY A 123 -2.91 -16.33 22.26
CA GLY A 123 -2.42 -16.78 23.55
C GLY A 123 -2.14 -18.27 23.55
N ILE A 124 -1.06 -18.62 24.23
CA ILE A 124 -0.54 -19.97 24.30
C ILE A 124 -0.19 -20.32 25.74
N ARG A 125 -0.17 -21.63 26.00
CA ARG A 125 0.31 -22.20 27.26
C ARG A 125 1.04 -23.50 26.97
N ILE A 126 2.09 -23.77 27.74
CA ILE A 126 2.75 -25.08 27.70
C ILE A 126 1.93 -26.09 28.52
N GLU A 127 1.38 -27.08 27.82
CA GLU A 127 0.56 -28.13 28.44
C GLU A 127 1.37 -29.42 28.68
N ASP A 128 2.27 -29.77 27.75
CA ASP A 128 3.16 -30.94 27.86
C ASP A 128 4.63 -30.49 27.77
N SER A 129 5.21 -30.21 28.93
CA SER A 129 6.58 -29.69 29.08
C SER A 129 7.63 -30.62 28.46
N ARG A 130 7.44 -31.94 28.53
CA ARG A 130 8.41 -32.91 27.98
C ARG A 130 8.38 -32.90 26.45
N LYS A 131 7.19 -32.98 25.87
CA LYS A 131 7.01 -32.92 24.41
C LYS A 131 7.51 -31.59 23.86
N PHE A 132 7.23 -30.49 24.55
CA PHE A 132 7.72 -29.15 24.20
C PHE A 132 9.25 -29.07 24.15
N LEU A 133 9.94 -29.50 25.21
CA LEU A 133 11.40 -29.49 25.24
C LEU A 133 12.01 -30.37 24.13
N VAL A 134 11.53 -31.60 23.99
CA VAL A 134 12.10 -32.59 23.07
C VAL A 134 11.89 -32.20 21.60
N LYS A 135 10.70 -31.67 21.25
CA LYS A 135 10.36 -31.39 19.86
C LYS A 135 10.70 -29.99 19.39
N LEU A 136 10.71 -29.00 20.28
CA LEU A 136 10.80 -27.60 19.88
C LEU A 136 12.07 -26.89 20.39
N VAL A 137 12.45 -27.09 21.65
CA VAL A 137 13.59 -26.39 22.25
C VAL A 137 14.93 -26.99 21.81
N GLY A 138 15.01 -28.32 21.72
CA GLY A 138 16.18 -29.03 21.20
C GLY A 138 17.43 -28.78 22.05
N THR A 139 18.44 -28.12 21.47
CA THR A 139 19.76 -27.88 22.10
C THR A 139 19.99 -26.44 22.54
N LEU A 140 18.97 -25.58 22.46
CA LEU A 140 19.07 -24.20 22.93
C LEU A 140 19.30 -24.18 24.46
N SER A 141 19.77 -23.07 25.02
CA SER A 141 19.83 -22.87 26.47
C SER A 141 18.58 -22.17 27.02
N GLN A 142 17.84 -21.50 26.14
CA GLN A 142 16.63 -20.76 26.45
C GLN A 142 15.72 -20.78 25.22
N PHE A 143 14.41 -20.71 25.44
CA PHE A 143 13.41 -20.61 24.39
C PHE A 143 12.28 -19.69 24.84
N ASP A 144 12.04 -18.64 24.05
CA ASP A 144 11.17 -17.52 24.42
C ASP A 144 9.98 -17.32 23.45
N GLN A 145 9.22 -16.26 23.68
CA GLN A 145 8.09 -15.88 22.84
C GLN A 145 8.48 -15.57 21.38
N ALA A 146 9.64 -14.96 21.16
CA ALA A 146 10.11 -14.63 19.81
C ALA A 146 10.40 -15.91 19.01
N ASP A 147 10.97 -16.93 19.66
CA ASP A 147 11.22 -18.23 19.05
C ASP A 147 9.93 -18.94 18.63
N ILE A 148 8.91 -18.97 19.49
CA ILE A 148 7.60 -19.54 19.15
C ILE A 148 7.00 -18.82 17.94
N SER A 149 6.97 -17.48 18.00
CA SER A 149 6.43 -16.66 16.92
C SER A 149 7.17 -16.98 15.61
N ARG A 150 8.50 -17.01 15.63
CA ARG A 150 9.31 -17.33 14.45
C ARG A 150 9.02 -18.72 13.89
N TYR A 151 8.88 -19.74 14.73
CA TYR A 151 8.65 -21.11 14.30
C TYR A 151 7.27 -21.30 13.65
N PHE A 152 6.21 -20.77 14.27
CA PHE A 152 4.83 -21.00 13.81
C PHE A 152 4.28 -19.92 12.88
N ARG A 153 4.96 -18.77 12.72
CA ARG A 153 4.50 -17.65 11.88
C ARG A 153 4.12 -18.07 10.47
N GLY A 154 4.95 -18.87 9.80
CA GLY A 154 4.68 -19.29 8.42
C GLY A 154 3.38 -20.07 8.30
N LEU A 155 3.19 -21.05 9.19
CA LEU A 155 2.00 -21.89 9.21
C LEU A 155 0.74 -21.11 9.61
N LEU A 156 0.86 -20.22 10.61
CA LEU A 156 -0.23 -19.36 11.05
C LEU A 156 -0.71 -18.46 9.91
N LEU A 157 0.22 -17.76 9.24
CA LEU A 157 -0.11 -16.86 8.13
C LEU A 157 -0.70 -17.62 6.93
N MET A 158 -0.20 -18.82 6.62
CA MET A 158 -0.78 -19.66 5.58
C MET A 158 -2.26 -19.97 5.85
N ASN A 159 -2.60 -20.43 7.06
CA ASN A 159 -3.97 -20.78 7.44
C ASN A 159 -4.90 -19.56 7.49
N ILE A 160 -4.40 -18.41 7.93
CA ILE A 160 -5.15 -17.15 7.92
C ILE A 160 -5.46 -16.73 6.48
N ASN A 161 -4.47 -16.77 5.59
CA ASN A 161 -4.65 -16.38 4.19
C ASN A 161 -5.65 -17.29 3.48
N GLU A 162 -5.54 -18.60 3.68
CA GLU A 162 -6.49 -19.58 3.13
C GLU A 162 -7.91 -19.31 3.65
N SER A 163 -8.05 -19.06 4.95
CA SER A 163 -9.37 -18.82 5.57
C SER A 163 -10.00 -17.52 5.08
N ILE A 164 -9.25 -16.41 5.05
CA ILE A 164 -9.72 -15.14 4.48
C ILE A 164 -10.14 -15.32 3.02
N SER A 165 -9.29 -15.91 2.19
CA SER A 165 -9.54 -16.09 0.75
C SER A 165 -10.77 -16.96 0.51
N SER A 166 -10.89 -18.07 1.24
CA SER A 166 -12.03 -18.99 1.21
C SER A 166 -13.34 -18.26 1.54
N TYR A 167 -13.35 -17.45 2.60
CA TYR A 167 -14.54 -16.70 2.99
C TYR A 167 -14.96 -15.68 1.94
N LEU A 168 -14.02 -14.93 1.37
CA LEU A 168 -14.30 -13.99 0.28
C LEU A 168 -14.95 -14.73 -0.90
N VAL A 169 -14.29 -15.78 -1.39
CA VAL A 169 -14.73 -16.50 -2.60
C VAL A 169 -16.04 -17.25 -2.38
N HIS A 170 -16.19 -18.03 -1.30
CA HIS A 170 -17.37 -18.87 -1.11
C HIS A 170 -18.59 -18.08 -0.64
N LYS A 171 -18.42 -17.06 0.23
CA LYS A 171 -19.54 -16.22 0.67
C LYS A 171 -19.83 -15.05 -0.29
N GLN A 172 -18.99 -14.84 -1.32
CA GLN A 172 -19.09 -13.71 -2.26
C GLN A 172 -19.16 -12.35 -1.56
N ILE A 173 -18.44 -12.20 -0.45
CA ILE A 173 -18.38 -10.95 0.34
C ILE A 173 -17.20 -10.08 -0.10
N SER A 174 -17.36 -8.76 -0.04
CA SER A 174 -16.24 -7.86 -0.29
C SER A 174 -15.23 -7.90 0.86
N ILE A 175 -13.95 -7.61 0.57
CA ILE A 175 -12.96 -7.40 1.64
C ILE A 175 -13.36 -6.29 2.61
N LEU A 176 -14.10 -5.29 2.13
CA LEU A 176 -14.60 -4.19 2.96
C LEU A 176 -15.64 -4.64 3.99
N GLU A 177 -16.28 -5.79 3.75
CA GLU A 177 -17.30 -6.37 4.61
C GLU A 177 -16.74 -7.49 5.51
N ILE A 178 -15.44 -7.83 5.38
CA ILE A 178 -14.84 -8.99 6.06
C ILE A 178 -14.82 -8.85 7.58
N ASN A 179 -14.82 -7.62 8.10
CA ASN A 179 -14.81 -7.35 9.54
C ASN A 179 -16.01 -8.00 10.25
N ALA A 180 -17.15 -8.18 9.56
CA ALA A 180 -18.32 -8.87 10.10
C ALA A 180 -18.08 -10.38 10.35
N TYR A 181 -17.05 -10.96 9.74
CA TYR A 181 -16.75 -12.40 9.78
C TYR A 181 -15.44 -12.71 10.51
N ILE A 182 -14.73 -11.71 11.03
CA ILE A 182 -13.43 -11.87 11.70
C ILE A 182 -13.47 -12.90 12.83
N SER A 183 -14.53 -12.91 13.65
CA SER A 183 -14.70 -13.87 14.75
C SER A 183 -14.85 -15.30 14.24
N GLU A 184 -15.66 -15.50 13.20
CA GLU A 184 -15.88 -16.80 12.56
C GLU A 184 -14.57 -17.33 11.94
N ILE A 185 -13.85 -16.48 11.22
CA ILE A 185 -12.54 -16.80 10.63
C ILE A 185 -11.52 -17.14 11.71
N SER A 186 -11.49 -16.37 12.80
CA SER A 186 -10.56 -16.59 13.92
C SER A 186 -10.78 -17.96 14.56
N ASN A 187 -12.04 -18.34 14.81
CA ASN A 187 -12.38 -19.64 15.39
C ASN A 187 -11.99 -20.78 14.44
N HIS A 188 -12.28 -20.64 13.14
CA HIS A 188 -11.90 -21.64 12.13
C HIS A 188 -10.39 -21.85 12.06
N VAL A 189 -9.61 -20.75 12.07
CA VAL A 189 -8.14 -20.83 12.11
C VAL A 189 -7.68 -21.46 13.42
N LYS A 190 -8.26 -21.08 14.56
CA LYS A 190 -7.92 -21.67 15.87
C LYS A 190 -8.12 -23.18 15.85
N GLU A 191 -9.28 -23.66 15.43
CA GLU A 191 -9.61 -25.10 15.39
C GLU A 191 -8.64 -25.89 14.49
N LYS A 192 -8.26 -25.33 13.33
CA LYS A 192 -7.24 -25.93 12.45
C LYS A 192 -5.85 -25.97 13.10
N MET A 193 -5.46 -24.94 13.84
CA MET A 193 -4.12 -24.79 14.40
C MET A 193 -3.91 -25.55 15.71
N MET A 194 -4.97 -25.75 16.51
CA MET A 194 -4.93 -26.46 17.79
C MET A 194 -4.23 -27.84 17.73
N PRO A 195 -4.60 -28.77 16.82
CA PRO A 195 -3.95 -30.08 16.78
C PRO A 195 -2.46 -29.98 16.45
N VAL A 196 -2.08 -29.03 15.58
CA VAL A 196 -0.66 -28.82 15.23
C VAL A 196 0.13 -28.36 16.44
N PHE A 197 -0.34 -27.36 17.19
CA PHE A 197 0.34 -26.88 18.39
C PHE A 197 0.42 -27.96 19.48
N ALA A 198 -0.63 -28.78 19.62
CA ALA A 198 -0.66 -29.89 20.56
C ALA A 198 0.41 -30.97 20.26
N GLU A 199 0.79 -31.15 19.00
CA GLU A 199 1.90 -32.05 18.62
C GLU A 199 3.26 -31.59 19.17
N PHE A 200 3.39 -30.31 19.50
CA PHE A 200 4.58 -29.70 20.13
C PHE A 200 4.39 -29.44 21.62
N GLY A 201 3.30 -29.93 22.24
CA GLY A 201 3.03 -29.76 23.67
C GLY A 201 2.52 -28.36 24.05
N ILE A 202 2.09 -27.58 23.07
CA ILE A 202 1.56 -26.23 23.26
C ILE A 202 0.04 -26.26 23.09
N GLU A 203 -0.67 -25.61 24.01
CA GLU A 203 -2.10 -25.33 23.89
C GLU A 203 -2.31 -23.92 23.37
N ILE A 204 -3.21 -23.75 22.38
CA ILE A 204 -3.71 -22.45 21.97
C ILE A 204 -4.91 -22.09 22.84
N VAL A 205 -4.71 -21.18 23.80
CA VAL A 205 -5.77 -20.70 24.69
C VAL A 205 -6.78 -19.88 23.89
N ASN A 206 -6.27 -18.97 23.07
CA ASN A 206 -7.03 -18.02 22.28
C ASN A 206 -6.28 -17.64 21.01
N LEU A 207 -7.03 -17.34 19.95
CA LEU A 207 -6.50 -16.82 18.69
C LEU A 207 -7.57 -15.94 18.09
N TYR A 208 -7.24 -14.66 17.89
CA TYR A 208 -8.16 -13.72 17.27
C TYR A 208 -7.43 -12.83 16.27
N MET A 209 -8.15 -12.52 15.20
CA MET A 209 -7.84 -11.42 14.29
C MET A 209 -8.41 -10.13 14.88
N ASP A 210 -7.55 -9.13 15.07
CA ASP A 210 -7.97 -7.80 15.54
C ASP A 210 -8.35 -6.91 14.35
N SER A 211 -7.65 -7.05 13.22
CA SER A 211 -7.94 -6.26 12.02
C SER A 211 -7.57 -6.98 10.73
N VAL A 212 -8.40 -6.76 9.70
CA VAL A 212 -8.08 -7.03 8.31
C VAL A 212 -8.25 -5.73 7.55
N ASN A 213 -7.15 -5.21 7.01
CA ASN A 213 -7.14 -3.90 6.38
C ASN A 213 -6.39 -3.93 5.05
N THR A 214 -6.57 -2.85 4.31
CA THR A 214 -5.92 -2.62 3.03
C THR A 214 -5.16 -1.30 3.15
N PRO A 215 -3.93 -1.18 2.62
CA PRO A 215 -3.20 0.08 2.65
C PRO A 215 -4.00 1.18 1.94
N ASP A 216 -4.31 2.27 2.65
CA ASP A 216 -5.08 3.40 2.10
C ASP A 216 -4.32 4.15 1.00
N ASP A 217 -3.00 4.01 0.96
CA ASP A 217 -2.12 4.62 -0.04
C ASP A 217 -2.12 3.87 -1.37
N ASP A 218 -2.60 2.63 -1.42
CA ASP A 218 -2.59 1.79 -2.62
C ASP A 218 -3.51 2.36 -3.73
N PRO A 219 -3.00 2.51 -4.98
CA PRO A 219 -3.78 3.05 -6.09
C PRO A 219 -5.07 2.28 -6.39
N SER A 220 -5.09 0.96 -6.18
CA SER A 220 -6.24 0.10 -6.45
C SER A 220 -7.34 0.33 -5.40
N VAL A 221 -6.94 0.52 -4.14
CA VAL A 221 -7.84 0.84 -3.02
C VAL A 221 -8.45 2.22 -3.21
N LYS A 222 -7.63 3.24 -3.52
CA LYS A 222 -8.12 4.61 -3.80
C LYS A 222 -9.13 4.64 -4.92
N ARG A 223 -8.83 3.98 -6.05
CA ARG A 223 -9.76 3.87 -7.19
C ARG A 223 -11.07 3.20 -6.80
N LEU A 224 -11.03 2.16 -5.98
CA LEU A 224 -12.24 1.52 -5.48
C LEU A 224 -13.05 2.48 -4.60
N GLN A 225 -12.42 3.14 -3.64
CA GLN A 225 -13.08 4.09 -2.75
C GLN A 225 -13.71 5.25 -3.53
N GLU A 226 -13.00 5.83 -4.50
CA GLU A 226 -13.52 6.88 -5.39
C GLU A 226 -14.72 6.40 -6.22
N ALA A 227 -14.64 5.19 -6.78
CA ALA A 227 -15.75 4.61 -7.55
C ALA A 227 -16.98 4.35 -6.65
N LEU A 228 -16.77 3.89 -5.42
CA LEU A 228 -17.84 3.69 -4.44
C LEU A 228 -18.44 5.00 -3.95
N ALA A 229 -17.61 6.03 -3.73
CA ALA A 229 -18.06 7.37 -3.38
C ALA A 229 -18.92 7.97 -4.50
N ARG A 230 -18.43 7.94 -5.76
CA ARG A 230 -19.20 8.42 -6.92
C ARG A 230 -20.50 7.64 -7.11
N LYS A 231 -20.48 6.32 -6.90
CA LYS A 231 -21.71 5.52 -6.93
C LYS A 231 -22.69 5.95 -5.84
N ALA A 232 -22.22 6.16 -4.62
CA ALA A 232 -23.06 6.63 -3.53
C ALA A 232 -23.63 8.03 -3.79
N GLU A 233 -22.84 8.94 -4.37
CA GLU A 233 -23.30 10.27 -4.79
C GLU A 233 -24.41 10.18 -5.84
N MET A 234 -24.22 9.35 -6.87
CA MET A 234 -25.25 9.08 -7.88
C MET A 234 -26.52 8.51 -7.26
N ASP A 235 -26.40 7.57 -6.32
CA ASP A 235 -27.54 6.95 -5.64
C ASP A 235 -28.28 7.96 -4.72
N ILE A 236 -27.57 8.86 -4.05
CA ILE A 236 -28.14 9.90 -3.17
C ILE A 236 -28.86 10.99 -3.97
N VAL A 237 -28.21 11.50 -5.02
CA VAL A 237 -28.73 12.63 -5.81
C VAL A 237 -29.73 12.16 -6.87
N GLY A 238 -29.68 10.88 -7.25
CA GLY A 238 -30.66 10.24 -8.13
C GLY A 238 -30.38 10.41 -9.62
N TYR A 239 -29.13 10.65 -10.03
CA TYR A 239 -28.74 10.70 -11.44
C TYR A 239 -27.88 9.49 -11.84
N THR A 240 -28.01 9.08 -13.10
CA THR A 240 -27.24 7.98 -13.70
C THR A 240 -25.92 8.46 -14.29
N TYR A 241 -24.95 7.56 -14.48
CA TYR A 241 -23.68 7.89 -15.13
C TYR A 241 -23.85 8.54 -16.52
N GLN A 242 -24.85 8.09 -17.30
CA GLN A 242 -25.14 8.69 -18.61
C GLN A 242 -25.63 10.14 -18.47
N GLN A 243 -26.41 10.43 -17.43
CA GLN A 243 -26.86 11.79 -17.13
C GLN A 243 -25.69 12.65 -16.63
N GLU A 244 -24.84 12.15 -15.74
CA GLU A 244 -23.63 12.86 -15.28
C GLU A 244 -22.75 13.28 -16.46
N ARG A 245 -22.42 12.32 -17.34
CA ARG A 245 -21.62 12.59 -18.54
C ARG A 245 -22.31 13.57 -19.49
N SER A 246 -23.63 13.54 -19.59
CA SER A 246 -24.37 14.53 -20.38
C SER A 246 -24.23 15.93 -19.79
N PHE A 247 -24.34 16.08 -18.46
CA PHE A 247 -24.13 17.36 -17.78
C PHE A 247 -22.70 17.86 -17.91
N ASP A 248 -21.69 16.99 -17.74
CA ASP A 248 -20.27 17.33 -17.97
C ASP A 248 -20.03 17.84 -19.38
N THR A 249 -20.62 17.21 -20.40
CA THR A 249 -20.46 17.64 -21.79
C THR A 249 -21.14 18.98 -22.07
N LEU A 250 -22.31 19.23 -21.45
CA LEU A 250 -23.01 20.51 -21.56
C LEU A 250 -22.24 21.62 -20.86
N GLU A 251 -21.71 21.36 -19.67
CA GLU A 251 -20.88 22.32 -18.94
C GLU A 251 -19.57 22.61 -19.68
N GLY A 252 -18.92 21.58 -20.23
CA GLY A 252 -17.74 21.73 -21.07
C GLY A 252 -17.99 22.52 -22.36
N ALA A 253 -19.18 22.37 -22.97
CA ALA A 253 -19.60 23.18 -24.11
C ALA A 253 -19.91 24.64 -23.69
N ALA A 254 -20.56 24.83 -22.55
CA ALA A 254 -20.90 26.15 -22.01
C ALA A 254 -19.64 26.95 -21.61
N LYS A 255 -18.62 26.32 -21.02
CA LYS A 255 -17.34 26.97 -20.68
C LYS A 255 -16.51 27.37 -21.91
N ASN A 256 -16.85 26.87 -23.11
CA ASN A 256 -16.20 27.23 -24.38
C ASN A 256 -16.98 28.34 -25.12
N GLU A 257 -17.19 29.48 -24.45
CA GLU A 257 -17.96 30.64 -24.97
C GLU A 257 -17.32 31.34 -26.19
N GLY A 258 -16.06 31.00 -26.53
CA GLY A 258 -15.29 31.68 -27.58
C GLY A 258 -15.55 31.23 -29.02
N SER A 259 -16.46 30.28 -29.27
CA SER A 259 -16.82 29.88 -30.65
C SER A 259 -18.33 29.89 -30.85
N THR A 260 -18.80 30.67 -31.82
CA THR A 260 -20.21 30.76 -32.24
C THR A 260 -20.79 29.43 -32.71
N GLN A 261 -19.93 28.43 -32.96
CA GLN A 261 -20.31 27.06 -33.32
C GLN A 261 -20.58 26.17 -32.08
N ALA A 262 -19.94 26.42 -30.94
CA ALA A 262 -20.17 25.69 -29.69
C ALA A 262 -21.53 26.04 -29.05
N GLY A 263 -22.00 27.29 -29.19
CA GLY A 263 -23.32 27.71 -28.69
C GLY A 263 -24.48 26.98 -29.37
N VAL A 264 -24.37 26.70 -30.68
CA VAL A 264 -25.40 25.96 -31.45
C VAL A 264 -25.34 24.46 -31.16
N MET A 265 -24.14 23.89 -30.96
CA MET A 265 -23.96 22.48 -30.66
C MET A 265 -24.32 22.13 -29.20
N GLY A 266 -23.96 22.99 -28.24
CA GLY A 266 -24.32 22.88 -26.83
C GLY A 266 -25.83 23.07 -26.59
N ALA A 267 -26.47 24.00 -27.30
CA ALA A 267 -27.92 24.16 -27.27
C ALA A 267 -28.65 23.00 -27.98
N GLY A 268 -28.10 22.45 -29.06
CA GLY A 268 -28.68 21.33 -29.81
C GLY A 268 -28.65 19.99 -29.04
N LEU A 269 -27.57 19.71 -28.31
CA LEU A 269 -27.47 18.52 -27.45
C LEU A 269 -28.23 18.69 -26.12
N GLY A 270 -28.19 19.88 -25.52
CA GLY A 270 -28.87 20.18 -24.26
C GLY A 270 -30.39 20.15 -24.35
N MET A 271 -30.96 20.65 -25.46
CA MET A 271 -32.40 20.55 -25.72
C MET A 271 -32.82 19.17 -26.25
N GLY A 272 -31.92 18.42 -26.89
CA GLY A 272 -32.19 17.07 -27.39
C GLY A 272 -32.31 16.01 -26.28
N MET A 273 -31.52 16.12 -25.21
CA MET A 273 -31.54 15.16 -24.09
C MET A 273 -32.50 15.54 -22.96
N GLY A 274 -32.75 16.84 -22.71
CA GLY A 274 -33.62 17.28 -21.60
C GLY A 274 -35.12 17.11 -21.83
N PHE A 275 -35.57 16.91 -23.08
CA PHE A 275 -37.00 16.92 -23.43
C PHE A 275 -37.50 15.74 -24.29
N GLY A 276 -36.67 14.74 -24.61
CA GLY A 276 -37.12 13.56 -25.37
C GLY A 276 -37.73 13.86 -26.76
N LEU A 277 -37.55 15.07 -27.29
CA LEU A 277 -38.16 15.58 -28.53
C LEU A 277 -37.32 15.25 -29.77
N GLY A 278 -36.81 14.03 -29.87
CA GLY A 278 -35.98 13.56 -30.99
C GLY A 278 -36.71 13.43 -32.35
N GLY A 279 -38.03 13.65 -32.41
CA GLY A 279 -38.83 13.46 -33.62
C GLY A 279 -39.20 14.72 -34.40
N ALA A 280 -39.20 15.91 -33.79
CA ALA A 280 -39.80 17.10 -34.41
C ALA A 280 -38.80 18.10 -35.00
N PHE A 281 -37.53 18.04 -34.59
CA PHE A 281 -36.51 19.01 -35.04
C PHE A 281 -35.83 18.61 -36.37
N GLY A 282 -35.89 17.33 -36.75
CA GLY A 282 -35.35 16.83 -38.03
C GLY A 282 -36.05 17.42 -39.27
N GLN A 283 -37.24 17.98 -39.12
CA GLN A 283 -38.06 18.47 -40.23
C GLN A 283 -37.92 19.98 -40.50
N GLY A 284 -37.26 20.74 -39.60
CA GLY A 284 -36.99 22.17 -39.78
C GLY A 284 -35.66 22.47 -40.50
N MET A 285 -34.69 21.55 -40.45
CA MET A 285 -33.34 21.76 -41.01
C MET A 285 -33.21 21.38 -42.51
N ALA A 286 -34.24 20.74 -43.09
CA ALA A 286 -34.30 20.47 -44.52
C ALA A 286 -34.77 21.69 -45.36
N GLY A 287 -35.23 22.77 -44.70
CA GLY A 287 -35.77 23.97 -45.36
C GLY A 287 -34.74 25.07 -45.68
N LEU A 288 -33.52 24.99 -45.13
CA LEU A 288 -32.48 26.02 -45.33
C LEU A 288 -31.47 25.68 -46.45
N GLY A 289 -31.57 24.49 -47.05
CA GLY A 289 -30.76 24.06 -48.19
C GLY A 289 -31.29 24.49 -49.57
N ARG A 290 -32.26 25.42 -49.64
CA ARG A 290 -32.98 25.79 -50.88
C ARG A 290 -32.95 27.27 -51.24
N VAL A 291 -31.97 28.04 -50.74
CA VAL A 291 -31.76 29.44 -51.15
C VAL A 291 -30.32 29.66 -51.62
N MET A 292 -29.83 28.82 -52.54
CA MET A 292 -28.70 29.15 -53.43
C MET A 292 -28.87 28.38 -54.76
N ASP A 293 -29.85 28.80 -55.54
CA ASP A 293 -29.89 28.60 -56.99
C ASP A 293 -30.11 29.98 -57.63
N ILE A 294 -29.01 30.62 -58.05
CA ILE A 294 -29.03 31.70 -59.04
C ILE A 294 -27.98 31.36 -60.09
N THR A 295 -28.54 30.99 -61.23
CA THR A 295 -28.01 30.82 -62.58
C THR A 295 -27.08 31.94 -63.06
N GLY A 296 -26.23 31.58 -64.02
CA GLY A 296 -25.15 32.39 -64.56
C GLY A 296 -25.56 33.74 -65.16
N GLY A 297 -24.61 34.68 -65.06
CA GLY A 297 -24.68 35.98 -65.70
C GLY A 297 -23.34 36.70 -65.51
N SER A 298 -22.64 36.92 -66.62
CA SER A 298 -21.42 37.71 -66.70
C SER A 298 -21.63 39.12 -66.13
N GLY A 299 -20.84 39.50 -65.13
CA GLY A 299 -20.90 40.83 -64.54
C GLY A 299 -19.71 41.06 -63.62
N ASN A 300 -18.80 41.92 -64.05
CA ASN A 300 -17.62 42.35 -63.31
C ASN A 300 -18.09 43.13 -62.06
N VAL A 301 -17.84 42.61 -60.86
CA VAL A 301 -18.12 43.34 -59.61
C VAL A 301 -16.82 43.63 -58.90
N GLN A 302 -16.40 44.89 -59.05
CA GLN A 302 -15.25 45.51 -58.44
C GLN A 302 -15.57 45.80 -56.96
N PHE A 303 -14.86 45.15 -56.05
CA PHE A 303 -14.93 45.45 -54.62
C PHE A 303 -13.81 46.43 -54.24
N ASN A 304 -14.23 47.67 -54.01
CA ASN A 304 -13.46 48.70 -53.34
C ASN A 304 -13.68 48.59 -51.83
N SER A 305 -12.65 48.21 -51.09
CA SER A 305 -12.64 48.24 -49.62
C SER A 305 -11.64 49.30 -49.15
N SER A 306 -12.09 50.55 -49.14
CA SER A 306 -11.49 51.61 -48.34
C SER A 306 -12.11 51.57 -46.94
N THR A 307 -11.45 50.90 -45.98
CA THR A 307 -11.68 51.16 -44.56
C THR A 307 -10.43 50.83 -43.75
N SER A 308 -9.79 51.91 -43.30
CA SER A 308 -9.13 52.06 -42.01
C SER A 308 -8.08 51.02 -41.61
N SER A 309 -6.85 51.39 -41.94
CA SER A 309 -5.62 51.03 -41.23
C SER A 309 -5.80 50.94 -39.71
N ASN A 310 -5.83 49.71 -39.21
CA ASN A 310 -5.13 49.36 -37.98
C ASN A 310 -4.29 48.12 -38.30
N SER A 311 -3.00 48.35 -38.51
CA SER A 311 -1.99 47.35 -38.82
C SER A 311 -1.80 46.41 -37.63
N ALA A 312 -2.68 45.43 -37.47
CA ALA A 312 -2.36 44.23 -36.72
C ALA A 312 -1.39 43.42 -37.59
N ALA A 313 -0.13 43.33 -37.18
CA ALA A 313 0.89 42.57 -37.89
C ALA A 313 0.36 41.16 -38.20
N THR A 314 0.24 40.82 -39.49
CA THR A 314 -0.12 39.47 -39.94
C THR A 314 0.96 38.52 -39.43
N GLN A 315 0.65 37.78 -38.36
CA GLN A 315 1.59 36.85 -37.75
C GLN A 315 1.87 35.70 -38.71
N THR A 316 3.11 35.26 -38.80
CA THR A 316 3.51 34.14 -39.67
C THR A 316 3.80 32.91 -38.83
N CYS A 317 3.40 31.75 -39.34
CA CYS A 317 3.71 30.46 -38.71
C CYS A 317 5.23 30.26 -38.60
N ASP A 318 5.67 29.81 -37.44
CA ASP A 318 7.07 29.51 -37.16
C ASP A 318 7.67 28.47 -38.11
N LYS A 319 6.88 27.46 -38.45
CA LYS A 319 7.34 26.28 -39.17
C LYS A 319 7.29 26.40 -40.69
N CYS A 320 6.29 27.11 -41.24
CA CYS A 320 6.08 27.20 -42.69
C CYS A 320 6.04 28.63 -43.23
N SER A 321 6.17 29.64 -42.36
CA SER A 321 6.18 31.08 -42.71
C SER A 321 4.92 31.62 -43.41
N GLN A 322 3.86 30.81 -43.53
CA GLN A 322 2.58 31.26 -44.05
C GLN A 322 1.82 32.13 -43.02
N PRO A 323 0.96 33.06 -43.47
CA PRO A 323 0.20 33.91 -42.57
C PRO A 323 -0.79 33.08 -41.74
N LEU A 324 -0.84 33.37 -40.44
CA LEU A 324 -1.77 32.78 -39.49
C LEU A 324 -3.08 33.57 -39.47
N THR A 325 -4.19 32.85 -39.51
CA THR A 325 -5.52 33.46 -39.36
C THR A 325 -5.70 33.96 -37.92
N PRO A 326 -6.18 35.20 -37.70
CA PRO A 326 -6.44 35.72 -36.36
C PRO A 326 -7.34 34.78 -35.54
N GLY A 327 -6.92 34.42 -34.32
CA GLY A 327 -7.67 33.54 -33.42
C GLY A 327 -7.53 32.02 -33.69
N SER A 328 -6.73 31.60 -34.66
CA SER A 328 -6.47 30.18 -34.91
C SER A 328 -5.59 29.54 -33.83
N LYS A 329 -5.90 28.31 -33.40
CA LYS A 329 -5.06 27.53 -32.45
C LYS A 329 -3.96 26.72 -33.15
N PHE A 330 -4.05 26.57 -34.48
CA PHE A 330 -3.13 25.79 -35.31
C PHE A 330 -2.99 26.48 -36.68
N CYS A 331 -1.84 26.29 -37.34
CA CYS A 331 -1.61 26.76 -38.70
C CYS A 331 -2.45 25.96 -39.71
N ALA A 332 -3.28 26.66 -40.49
CA ALA A 332 -4.12 26.03 -41.52
C ALA A 332 -3.33 25.40 -42.68
N HIS A 333 -2.05 25.74 -42.85
CA HIS A 333 -1.22 25.24 -43.95
C HIS A 333 -0.39 24.00 -43.58
N CYS A 334 0.21 23.97 -42.38
CA CYS A 334 1.10 22.87 -41.96
C CYS A 334 0.64 22.11 -40.71
N GLY A 335 -0.47 22.51 -40.09
CA GLY A 335 -1.04 21.84 -38.92
C GLY A 335 -0.30 22.07 -37.60
N ASP A 336 0.73 22.92 -37.59
CA ASP A 336 1.51 23.21 -36.40
C ASP A 336 0.70 24.00 -35.36
N LYS A 337 0.91 23.74 -34.07
CA LYS A 337 0.18 24.42 -33.00
C LYS A 337 0.68 25.85 -32.85
N TYR A 338 -0.23 26.81 -32.76
CA TYR A 338 0.13 28.22 -32.63
C TYR A 338 0.51 28.53 -31.17
N HIS A 339 1.77 28.91 -30.95
CA HIS A 339 2.31 29.29 -29.65
C HIS A 339 2.54 30.81 -29.59
N SER A 340 1.44 31.54 -29.44
CA SER A 340 1.42 33.01 -29.50
C SER A 340 2.14 33.67 -28.33
N CYS A 341 2.98 34.66 -28.62
CA CYS A 341 3.52 35.57 -27.62
C CYS A 341 2.44 36.53 -27.11
N GLU A 342 2.23 36.59 -25.80
CA GLU A 342 1.27 37.51 -25.16
C GLU A 342 1.61 39.00 -25.37
N HIS A 343 2.87 39.31 -25.72
CA HIS A 343 3.32 40.69 -25.90
C HIS A 343 3.22 41.20 -27.33
N CYS A 344 3.47 40.35 -28.33
CA CYS A 344 3.55 40.78 -29.73
C CYS A 344 2.76 39.90 -30.70
N GLY A 345 2.16 38.81 -30.24
CA GLY A 345 1.41 37.88 -31.08
C GLY A 345 2.25 36.96 -31.96
N ALA A 346 3.59 37.06 -31.98
CA ALA A 346 4.40 36.17 -32.82
C ALA A 346 4.24 34.70 -32.41
N ASP A 347 4.26 33.80 -33.39
CA ASP A 347 4.34 32.35 -33.19
C ASP A 347 5.75 31.93 -32.78
N ASN A 348 5.89 30.97 -31.87
CA ASN A 348 7.18 30.55 -31.31
C ASN A 348 7.29 29.03 -31.28
N PRO A 349 8.51 28.45 -31.26
CA PRO A 349 8.65 27.02 -31.11
C PRO A 349 8.13 26.54 -29.74
N GLU A 350 7.67 25.29 -29.66
CA GLU A 350 6.99 24.69 -28.49
C GLU A 350 7.74 24.85 -27.15
N ASN A 351 9.06 24.91 -27.19
CA ASN A 351 9.93 25.03 -26.01
C ASN A 351 10.67 26.38 -25.92
N ALA A 352 10.18 27.43 -26.58
CA ALA A 352 10.79 28.75 -26.55
C ALA A 352 10.84 29.31 -25.11
N THR A 353 12.01 29.74 -24.65
CA THR A 353 12.15 30.44 -23.36
C THR A 353 11.94 31.94 -23.49
N GLU A 354 12.04 32.46 -24.71
CA GLU A 354 11.83 33.86 -25.08
C GLU A 354 11.17 33.97 -26.45
N CYS A 355 10.43 35.04 -26.67
CA CYS A 355 9.79 35.27 -27.95
C CYS A 355 10.83 35.61 -29.02
N LYS A 356 10.84 34.87 -30.13
CA LYS A 356 11.78 35.09 -31.24
C LYS A 356 11.64 36.45 -31.92
N SER A 357 10.48 37.09 -31.80
CA SER A 357 10.20 38.38 -32.44
C SER A 357 10.41 39.59 -31.53
N CYS A 358 10.14 39.49 -30.23
CA CYS A 358 10.23 40.63 -29.30
C CYS A 358 11.17 40.42 -28.11
N GLY A 359 11.79 39.25 -27.97
CA GLY A 359 12.74 38.93 -26.90
C GLY A 359 12.13 38.81 -25.49
N LYS A 360 10.80 38.89 -25.35
CA LYS A 360 10.13 38.76 -24.04
C LYS A 360 10.19 37.31 -23.56
N ALA A 361 10.67 37.08 -22.34
CA ALA A 361 10.70 35.75 -21.74
C ALA A 361 9.28 35.22 -21.47
N PHE A 362 9.06 33.93 -21.73
CA PHE A 362 7.81 33.26 -21.39
C PHE A 362 7.76 32.91 -19.89
N ALA A 363 6.61 33.12 -19.26
CA ALA A 363 6.39 32.71 -17.87
C ALA A 363 6.31 31.18 -17.80
N LYS A 364 7.13 30.55 -16.96
CA LYS A 364 7.10 29.09 -16.77
C LYS A 364 6.14 28.76 -15.62
N PRO A 365 5.19 27.83 -15.77
CA PRO A 365 4.35 27.43 -14.65
C PRO A 365 5.20 26.72 -13.57
N CYS A 366 4.87 26.96 -12.31
CA CYS A 366 5.45 26.25 -11.18
C CYS A 366 5.05 24.78 -11.28
N ARG A 367 6.00 23.87 -11.11
CA ARG A 367 5.76 22.42 -11.24
C ARG A 367 4.99 21.82 -10.07
N SER A 368 4.99 22.49 -8.93
CA SER A 368 4.29 22.04 -7.72
C SER A 368 2.85 22.55 -7.67
N CYS A 369 2.64 23.85 -7.89
CA CYS A 369 1.31 24.47 -7.74
C CYS A 369 0.71 25.07 -9.02
N GLY A 370 1.43 25.04 -10.15
CA GLY A 370 0.96 25.59 -11.43
C GLY A 370 1.09 27.12 -11.60
N THR A 371 1.39 27.88 -10.54
CA THR A 371 1.50 29.35 -10.61
C THR A 371 2.56 29.82 -11.60
N ALA A 372 2.23 30.78 -12.46
CA ALA A 372 3.17 31.37 -13.42
C ALA A 372 4.36 32.04 -12.72
N LEU A 373 5.57 31.52 -12.96
CA LEU A 373 6.81 32.04 -12.43
C LEU A 373 7.40 33.08 -13.40
N LYS A 374 7.77 34.24 -12.85
CA LYS A 374 8.57 35.24 -13.57
C LYS A 374 9.95 34.66 -13.88
N ALA A 375 10.54 35.05 -15.01
CA ALA A 375 11.87 34.61 -15.41
C ALA A 375 12.91 34.94 -14.31
N GLY A 376 13.75 33.96 -13.96
CA GLY A 376 14.88 34.14 -13.03
C GLY A 376 14.57 33.94 -11.53
N VAL A 377 13.34 33.60 -11.13
CA VAL A 377 13.05 33.25 -9.73
C VAL A 377 13.61 31.87 -9.37
N LYS A 378 14.22 31.74 -8.18
CA LYS A 378 14.79 30.46 -7.70
C LYS A 378 13.76 29.59 -6.96
N PHE A 379 12.76 30.21 -6.37
CA PHE A 379 11.67 29.55 -5.63
C PHE A 379 10.33 30.14 -6.03
N CYS A 380 9.29 29.32 -5.98
CA CYS A 380 7.92 29.77 -6.17
C CYS A 380 7.50 30.65 -4.98
N PRO A 381 7.03 31.88 -5.21
CA PRO A 381 6.59 32.76 -4.12
C PRO A 381 5.30 32.29 -3.44
N GLU A 382 4.52 31.41 -4.09
CA GLU A 382 3.26 30.90 -3.54
C GLU A 382 3.45 29.61 -2.72
N CYS A 383 4.19 28.62 -3.23
CA CYS A 383 4.32 27.32 -2.56
C CYS A 383 5.73 27.00 -2.03
N GLY A 384 6.70 27.88 -2.24
CA GLY A 384 8.10 27.67 -1.81
C GLY A 384 8.89 26.63 -2.61
N ALA A 385 8.27 25.93 -3.57
CA ALA A 385 8.95 24.92 -4.37
C ALA A 385 10.07 25.54 -5.24
N SER A 386 11.20 24.83 -5.37
CA SER A 386 12.31 25.27 -6.23
C SER A 386 11.86 25.38 -7.68
N ALA A 387 12.12 26.53 -8.28
CA ALA A 387 11.91 26.79 -9.71
C ALA A 387 13.09 26.28 -10.56
N VAL A 388 14.21 25.96 -9.91
CA VAL A 388 15.42 25.41 -10.53
C VAL A 388 15.41 23.90 -10.37
N MET A 389 15.59 23.18 -11.48
CA MET A 389 15.81 21.73 -11.45
C MET A 389 17.12 21.45 -10.70
N THR A 390 17.09 20.56 -9.73
CA THR A 390 18.28 20.10 -9.00
C THR A 390 18.46 18.60 -9.21
N CYS A 391 19.72 18.15 -9.20
CA CYS A 391 20.03 16.73 -9.25
C CYS A 391 19.54 16.04 -7.97
N SER A 392 18.77 14.96 -8.11
CA SER A 392 18.28 14.17 -6.97
C SER A 392 19.37 13.49 -6.16
N SER A 393 20.56 13.27 -6.75
CA SER A 393 21.67 12.63 -6.05
C SER A 393 22.58 13.60 -5.29
N CYS A 394 22.86 14.79 -5.84
CA CYS A 394 23.85 15.71 -5.26
C CYS A 394 23.32 17.13 -5.00
N GLY A 395 22.08 17.45 -5.38
CA GLY A 395 21.47 18.76 -5.17
C GLY A 395 21.95 19.86 -6.12
N HIS A 396 22.90 19.60 -7.02
CA HIS A 396 23.41 20.61 -7.95
C HIS A 396 22.32 21.08 -8.94
N ALA A 397 22.27 22.37 -9.23
CA ALA A 397 21.33 22.95 -10.18
C ALA A 397 21.64 22.48 -11.61
N VAL A 398 20.65 21.94 -12.31
CA VAL A 398 20.78 21.44 -13.68
C VAL A 398 19.94 22.27 -14.65
N GLN A 399 20.45 22.49 -15.86
CA GLN A 399 19.74 23.27 -16.87
C GLN A 399 18.64 22.44 -17.56
N PRO A 400 17.53 23.07 -18.02
CA PRO A 400 16.51 22.39 -18.81
C PRO A 400 17.12 21.70 -20.04
N GLY A 401 16.83 20.41 -20.25
CA GLY A 401 17.35 19.62 -21.37
C GLY A 401 18.66 18.86 -21.09
N GLN A 402 19.30 19.06 -19.94
CA GLN A 402 20.47 18.26 -19.54
C GLN A 402 20.03 16.83 -19.18
N LYS A 403 20.63 15.83 -19.84
CA LYS A 403 20.36 14.40 -19.58
C LYS A 403 21.15 13.84 -18.40
N PHE A 404 22.26 14.46 -18.02
CA PHE A 404 23.15 14.04 -16.94
C PHE A 404 23.59 15.25 -16.12
N CYS A 405 23.77 15.05 -14.82
CA CYS A 405 24.27 16.07 -13.91
C CYS A 405 25.76 16.32 -14.21
N PRO A 406 26.19 17.58 -14.43
CA PRO A 406 27.60 17.89 -14.74
C PRO A 406 28.55 17.67 -13.56
N GLU A 407 28.04 17.63 -12.33
CA GLU A 407 28.86 17.42 -11.12
C GLU A 407 29.03 15.95 -10.75
N CYS A 408 27.93 15.18 -10.73
CA CYS A 408 27.96 13.79 -10.24
C CYS A 408 27.70 12.72 -11.31
N GLY A 409 27.40 13.12 -12.55
CA GLY A 409 27.13 12.19 -13.66
C GLY A 409 25.78 11.47 -13.59
N GLN A 410 24.99 11.62 -12.52
CA GLN A 410 23.67 11.02 -12.39
C GLN A 410 22.73 11.47 -13.52
N ARG A 411 21.96 10.55 -14.11
CA ARG A 411 20.96 10.88 -15.13
C ARG A 411 19.88 11.79 -14.52
N VAL A 412 19.62 12.90 -15.19
CA VAL A 412 18.54 13.84 -14.83
C VAL A 412 17.30 13.38 -15.57
N THR A 413 16.36 12.75 -14.87
CA THR A 413 15.07 12.35 -15.43
C THR A 413 14.11 13.54 -15.36
N PRO A 414 13.51 13.99 -16.48
CA PRO A 414 12.30 14.80 -16.38
C PRO A 414 11.22 13.90 -15.75
N GLU A 415 10.69 14.29 -14.59
CA GLU A 415 9.61 13.56 -13.92
C GLU A 415 8.42 13.47 -14.89
N GLY A 416 8.09 12.26 -15.36
CA GLY A 416 7.04 12.05 -16.34
C GLY A 416 7.16 10.84 -17.28
N GLU A 417 8.26 10.08 -17.24
CA GLU A 417 8.34 8.76 -17.88
C GLU A 417 8.87 7.73 -16.86
N GLN A 418 7.94 7.00 -16.23
CA GLN A 418 8.17 5.68 -15.65
C GLN A 418 7.27 4.68 -16.36
#